data_AF-A0A834ZCV6-F1
#
_entry.id   AF-A0A834ZCV6-F1
#
_cell.length_a   1.000
_cell.length_b   1.000
_cell.length_c   1.000
_cell.angle_alpha   90.00
_cell.angle_beta   90.00
_cell.angle_gamma   90.00
#
_symmetry.space_group_name_H-M   'P 1'
#
loop_
_entity.id
_entity.type
_entity.pdbx_description
1 polymer ?
#
loop_
_entity_poly.entity_id
_entity_poly.type
_entity_poly.pdbx_seq_one_letter_code
_entity_poly.pdbx_strand_id
1 'polypeptide(L)'
;MFMAEQTIDCRTPNGNLSFAAIVSIEQFSRMNGLTGRKMQKIFEALVPESVQNDHRNLVEYCCFRFLSRDSSDIHPCLKEPAFQRLIFITMLAWEHPYSEDIGSRANASESASLKSHYLNNFFFLLTMKRRLVGEEAFVRIAPAIAGVADRPTAHNLFKALVGEERGISLSLWATYIDEILK
;
A
#
# COMPACT_ATOMS: atom_id res chain seq x y z
N MET A 1 1.95 -10.94 -9.50
CA MET A 1 0.92 -11.01 -8.46
C MET A 1 -0.43 -10.96 -9.14
N PHE A 2 -1.03 -12.11 -9.43
CA PHE A 2 -2.36 -12.13 -10.05
C PHE A 2 -3.41 -11.75 -9.01
N MET A 3 -4.17 -10.67 -9.23
CA MET A 3 -5.39 -10.43 -8.46
C MET A 3 -6.47 -11.35 -8.99
N ALA A 4 -6.72 -12.45 -8.30
CA ALA A 4 -7.66 -13.48 -8.75
C ALA A 4 -9.13 -13.03 -8.67
N GLU A 5 -9.48 -12.14 -7.73
CA GLU A 5 -10.84 -11.59 -7.61
C GLU A 5 -10.85 -10.38 -6.66
N GLN A 6 -11.44 -9.25 -7.06
CA GLN A 6 -11.68 -8.12 -6.16
C GLN A 6 -13.01 -8.35 -5.43
N THR A 7 -12.99 -8.28 -4.10
CA THR A 7 -14.12 -8.51 -3.22
C THR A 7 -14.52 -7.28 -2.40
N ILE A 8 -13.54 -6.43 -2.08
CA ILE A 8 -13.67 -5.18 -1.34
C ILE A 8 -14.65 -4.23 -2.03
N ASP A 9 -15.47 -3.55 -1.24
CA ASP A 9 -16.25 -2.43 -1.77
C ASP A 9 -15.33 -1.24 -1.96
N CYS A 10 -15.12 -0.84 -3.21
CA CYS A 10 -14.25 0.27 -3.54
C CYS A 10 -14.96 1.62 -3.48
N ARG A 11 -16.30 1.66 -3.35
CA ARG A 11 -17.06 2.91 -3.26
C ARG A 11 -17.17 3.30 -1.80
N THR A 12 -16.65 4.47 -1.48
CA THR A 12 -16.65 5.00 -0.12
C THR A 12 -17.33 6.37 -0.10
N PRO A 13 -17.83 6.85 1.06
CA PRO A 13 -18.39 8.20 1.16
C PRO A 13 -17.42 9.31 0.71
N ASN A 14 -16.11 9.08 0.85
CA ASN A 14 -15.05 10.06 0.53
C ASN A 14 -14.47 9.91 -0.88
N GLY A 15 -14.97 8.97 -1.68
CA GLY A 15 -14.49 8.71 -3.04
C GLY A 15 -14.24 7.22 -3.30
N ASN A 16 -13.83 6.90 -4.53
CA ASN A 16 -13.45 5.53 -4.87
C ASN A 16 -12.04 5.23 -4.39
N LEU A 17 -11.81 4.02 -3.88
CA LEU A 17 -10.48 3.56 -3.52
C LEU A 17 -9.53 3.58 -4.71
N SER A 18 -8.29 4.02 -4.48
CA SER A 18 -7.23 3.92 -5.46
C SER A 18 -6.93 2.44 -5.74
N PHE A 19 -6.42 2.15 -6.93
CA PHE A 19 -6.05 0.78 -7.27
C PHE A 19 -4.95 0.24 -6.34
N ALA A 20 -4.02 1.09 -5.88
CA ALA A 20 -3.02 0.71 -4.89
C ALA A 20 -3.67 0.29 -3.55
N ALA A 21 -4.70 1.01 -3.10
CA ALA A 21 -5.46 0.66 -1.90
C ALA A 21 -6.21 -0.66 -2.06
N ILE A 22 -6.90 -0.86 -3.19
CA ILE A 22 -7.59 -2.12 -3.50
C ILE A 22 -6.61 -3.29 -3.47
N VAL A 23 -5.47 -3.16 -4.15
CA VAL A 23 -4.42 -4.20 -4.18
C VAL A 23 -3.90 -4.48 -2.77
N SER A 24 -3.53 -3.45 -2.02
CA SER A 24 -2.98 -3.61 -0.67
C SER A 24 -3.97 -4.32 0.25
N ILE A 25 -5.22 -3.83 0.33
CA ILE A 25 -6.28 -4.39 1.17
C ILE A 25 -6.55 -5.84 0.80
N GLU A 26 -6.71 -6.15 -0.50
CA GLU A 26 -7.02 -7.50 -0.95
C GLU A 26 -5.88 -8.48 -0.69
N GLN A 27 -4.64 -8.10 -0.96
CA GLN A 27 -3.50 -8.99 -0.76
C GLN A 27 -3.27 -9.25 0.73
N PHE A 28 -3.26 -8.22 1.56
CA PHE A 28 -3.13 -8.42 3.01
C PHE A 28 -4.33 -9.16 3.60
N SER A 29 -5.54 -8.97 3.07
CA SER A 29 -6.70 -9.77 3.50
C SER A 29 -6.49 -11.26 3.20
N ARG A 30 -6.04 -11.61 2.00
CA ARG A 30 -5.74 -13.01 1.63
C ARG A 30 -4.63 -13.60 2.49
N MET A 31 -3.56 -12.84 2.73
CA MET A 31 -2.47 -13.26 3.63
C MET A 31 -2.96 -13.46 5.07
N ASN A 32 -4.03 -12.76 5.48
CA ASN A 32 -4.71 -12.96 6.75
C ASN A 32 -5.72 -14.14 6.74
N GLY A 33 -5.95 -14.80 5.60
CA GLY A 33 -6.95 -15.87 5.44
C GLY A 33 -8.38 -15.36 5.24
N LEU A 34 -8.56 -14.11 4.78
CA LEU A 34 -9.85 -13.43 4.61
C LEU A 34 -10.00 -12.89 3.19
N THR A 35 -11.24 -12.60 2.79
CA THR A 35 -11.51 -11.74 1.63
C THR A 35 -11.41 -10.27 2.03
N GLY A 36 -11.13 -9.38 1.08
CA GLY A 36 -11.15 -7.93 1.30
C GLY A 36 -12.46 -7.45 1.92
N ARG A 37 -13.61 -7.93 1.42
CA ARG A 37 -14.92 -7.61 1.99
C ARG A 37 -15.07 -8.03 3.46
N LYS A 38 -14.60 -9.23 3.81
CA LYS A 38 -14.69 -9.72 5.20
C LYS A 38 -13.76 -8.93 6.12
N MET A 39 -12.58 -8.54 5.62
CA MET A 39 -11.66 -7.68 6.36
C MET A 39 -12.27 -6.30 6.65
N GLN A 40 -12.86 -5.67 5.63
CA GLN A 40 -13.56 -4.38 5.75
C GLN A 40 -14.66 -4.41 6.81
N LYS A 41 -15.54 -5.41 6.77
CA LYS A 41 -16.61 -5.55 7.78
C LYS A 41 -16.07 -5.73 9.20
N ILE A 42 -14.97 -6.45 9.38
CA ILE A 42 -14.34 -6.60 10.69
C ILE A 42 -13.79 -5.25 11.16
N PHE A 43 -13.11 -4.50 10.29
CA PHE A 43 -12.60 -3.18 10.61
C PHE A 43 -13.73 -2.22 11.04
N GLU A 44 -14.79 -2.12 10.24
CA GLU A 44 -15.96 -1.28 10.52
C GLU A 44 -16.65 -1.63 11.83
N ALA A 45 -16.66 -2.92 12.22
CA ALA A 45 -17.21 -3.35 13.49
C ALA A 45 -16.34 -2.99 14.71
N LEU A 46 -15.05 -2.69 14.51
CA LEU A 46 -14.08 -2.46 15.59
C LEU A 46 -13.81 -0.98 15.87
N VAL A 47 -14.07 -0.07 14.92
CA VAL A 47 -13.68 1.34 15.03
C VAL A 47 -14.88 2.29 14.88
N PRO A 48 -14.86 3.47 15.52
CA PRO A 48 -15.88 4.51 15.33
C PRO A 48 -15.96 4.98 13.87
N GLU A 49 -17.13 5.46 13.44
CA GLU A 49 -17.36 5.95 12.06
C GLU A 49 -16.37 7.04 11.61
N SER A 50 -15.93 7.90 12.54
CA SER A 50 -14.90 8.92 12.26
C SER A 50 -13.58 8.32 11.77
N VAL A 51 -13.21 7.15 12.27
CA VAL A 51 -12.01 6.39 11.87
C VAL A 51 -12.26 5.61 10.58
N GLN A 52 -13.49 5.13 10.37
CA GLN A 52 -13.87 4.40 9.14
C GLN A 52 -13.77 5.28 7.89
N ASN A 53 -14.10 6.55 8.03
CA ASN A 53 -14.13 7.48 6.91
C ASN A 53 -12.75 7.69 6.28
N ASP A 54 -11.66 7.68 7.06
CA ASP A 54 -10.30 7.73 6.50
C ASP A 54 -9.78 6.34 6.14
N HIS A 55 -9.73 6.06 4.84
CA HIS A 55 -9.33 4.74 4.34
C HIS A 55 -7.83 4.44 4.48
N ARG A 56 -7.02 5.42 4.91
CA ARG A 56 -5.67 5.14 5.43
C ARG A 56 -5.72 4.14 6.58
N ASN A 57 -6.70 4.28 7.46
CA ASN A 57 -6.89 3.40 8.62
C ASN A 57 -7.22 1.97 8.20
N LEU A 58 -8.01 1.79 7.13
CA LEU A 58 -8.29 0.44 6.62
C LEU A 58 -7.04 -0.20 6.00
N VAL A 59 -6.26 0.56 5.24
CA VAL A 59 -4.98 0.09 4.68
C VAL A 59 -4.02 -0.34 5.80
N GLU A 60 -3.86 0.49 6.83
CA GLU A 60 -3.05 0.18 8.02
C GLU A 60 -3.56 -1.06 8.74
N TYR A 61 -4.87 -1.14 8.99
CA TYR A 61 -5.47 -2.27 9.69
C TYR A 61 -5.17 -3.59 8.96
N CYS A 62 -5.30 -3.60 7.63
CA CYS A 62 -5.03 -4.80 6.84
C CYS A 62 -3.56 -5.23 6.94
N CYS A 63 -2.62 -4.30 6.74
CA CYS A 63 -1.20 -4.64 6.73
C CYS A 63 -0.66 -4.94 8.14
N PHE A 64 -1.00 -4.14 9.15
CA PHE A 64 -0.51 -4.34 10.52
C PHE A 64 -1.06 -5.61 11.16
N ARG A 65 -2.32 -5.97 10.85
CA ARG A 65 -2.88 -7.24 11.31
C ARG A 65 -2.14 -8.45 10.75
N PHE A 66 -1.58 -8.35 9.55
CA PHE A 66 -0.72 -9.40 9.01
C PHE A 66 0.66 -9.38 9.68
N LEU A 67 1.32 -8.22 9.68
CA LEU A 67 2.69 -8.03 10.14
C LEU A 67 2.88 -8.37 11.63
N SER A 68 1.87 -8.08 12.46
CA SER A 68 1.91 -8.36 13.91
C SER A 68 1.84 -9.84 14.31
N ARG A 69 1.63 -10.75 13.36
CA ARG A 69 1.57 -12.20 13.63
C ARG A 69 2.94 -12.83 13.85
N ASP A 70 3.99 -12.17 13.39
CA ASP A 70 5.37 -12.65 13.45
C ASP A 70 6.17 -11.80 14.45
N SER A 71 6.95 -12.46 15.30
CA SER A 71 7.79 -11.83 16.31
C SER A 71 9.29 -12.03 16.06
N SER A 72 9.67 -12.42 14.84
CA SER A 72 11.07 -12.52 14.44
C SER A 72 11.70 -11.13 14.38
N ASP A 73 13.02 -11.06 14.62
CA ASP A 73 13.75 -9.79 14.52
C ASP A 73 13.67 -9.18 13.11
N ILE A 74 13.62 -10.03 12.09
CA ILE A 74 13.39 -9.66 10.69
C ILE A 74 12.20 -10.46 10.17
N HIS A 75 11.18 -9.78 9.64
CA HIS A 75 9.98 -10.44 9.15
C HIS A 75 10.30 -11.37 7.96
N PRO A 76 9.98 -12.68 8.02
CA PRO A 76 10.47 -13.68 7.05
C PRO A 76 10.03 -13.41 5.60
N CYS A 77 8.83 -12.85 5.39
CA CYS A 77 8.36 -12.49 4.05
C CYS A 77 9.19 -11.39 3.35
N LEU A 78 10.06 -10.65 4.05
CA LEU A 78 10.92 -9.64 3.42
C LEU A 78 11.86 -10.23 2.36
N LYS A 79 12.20 -11.52 2.47
CA LYS A 79 13.00 -12.25 1.48
C LYS A 79 12.30 -12.42 0.14
N GLU A 80 10.98 -12.25 0.10
CA GLU A 80 10.18 -12.41 -1.11
C GLU A 80 10.05 -11.07 -1.86
N PRO A 81 10.59 -10.92 -3.09
CA PRO A 81 10.48 -9.67 -3.84
C PRO A 81 9.03 -9.24 -4.12
N ALA A 82 8.10 -10.20 -4.13
CA ALA A 82 6.68 -9.91 -4.25
C ALA A 82 6.13 -9.18 -3.02
N PHE A 83 6.58 -9.55 -1.82
CA PHE A 83 6.18 -8.91 -0.58
C PHE A 83 6.81 -7.52 -0.45
N GLN A 84 8.09 -7.36 -0.80
CA GLN A 84 8.74 -6.05 -0.85
C GLN A 84 7.95 -5.06 -1.74
N ARG A 85 7.51 -5.51 -2.92
CA ARG A 85 6.64 -4.71 -3.81
C ARG A 85 5.28 -4.41 -3.18
N LEU A 86 4.68 -5.36 -2.47
CA LEU A 86 3.41 -5.15 -1.79
C LEU A 86 3.52 -4.07 -0.71
N ILE A 87 4.61 -4.06 0.06
CA ILE A 87 4.87 -3.01 1.06
C ILE A 87 5.00 -1.64 0.40
N PHE A 88 5.76 -1.54 -0.70
CA PHE A 88 5.86 -0.30 -1.47
C PHE A 88 4.50 0.20 -1.97
N ILE A 89 3.69 -0.69 -2.56
CA ILE A 89 2.31 -0.37 -2.99
C ILE A 89 1.46 0.09 -1.81
N THR A 90 1.68 -0.49 -0.63
CA THR A 90 0.92 -0.16 0.59
C THR A 90 1.28 1.21 1.13
N MET A 91 2.55 1.61 1.07
CA MET A 91 2.96 2.98 1.37
C MET A 91 2.29 3.98 0.42
N LEU A 92 2.28 3.69 -0.89
CA LEU A 92 1.57 4.54 -1.87
C LEU A 92 0.05 4.58 -1.65
N ALA A 93 -0.54 3.44 -1.29
CA ALA A 93 -1.96 3.33 -0.95
C ALA A 93 -2.31 4.14 0.30
N TRP A 94 -1.43 4.14 1.29
CA TRP A 94 -1.60 4.94 2.49
C TRP A 94 -1.50 6.44 2.19
N GLU A 95 -0.55 6.84 1.35
CA GLU A 95 -0.39 8.25 0.97
C GLU A 95 -1.59 8.76 0.16
N HIS A 96 -2.06 7.94 -0.79
CA HIS A 96 -3.16 8.24 -1.71
C HIS A 96 -4.20 7.10 -1.71
N PRO A 97 -5.07 7.04 -0.68
CA PRO A 97 -6.05 5.95 -0.52
C PRO A 97 -7.18 6.02 -1.54
N TYR A 98 -7.47 7.18 -2.11
CA TYR A 98 -8.53 7.40 -3.08
C TYR A 98 -7.97 7.59 -4.49
N SER A 99 -8.76 7.22 -5.50
CA SER A 99 -8.49 7.60 -6.88
C SER A 99 -8.56 9.12 -6.99
N GLU A 100 -7.58 9.73 -7.65
CA GLU A 100 -7.73 11.11 -8.12
C GLU A 100 -8.95 11.13 -9.05
N ASP A 101 -10.02 11.78 -8.61
CA ASP A 101 -11.21 11.94 -9.44
C ASP A 101 -10.75 12.73 -10.68
N ILE A 102 -10.85 12.12 -11.86
CA ILE A 102 -10.50 12.75 -13.14
C ILE A 102 -11.63 13.75 -13.46
N GLY A 103 -11.73 14.78 -12.62
CA GLY A 103 -12.80 15.77 -12.57
C GLY A 103 -12.33 17.16 -12.98
N SER A 104 -11.21 17.29 -13.69
CA SER A 104 -10.91 18.49 -14.49
C SER A 104 -9.82 18.23 -15.54
N ARG A 105 -10.19 18.39 -16.82
CA ARG A 105 -9.30 18.53 -18.00
C ARG A 105 -8.67 17.29 -18.67
N ALA A 106 -9.40 16.18 -18.81
CA ALA A 106 -9.05 15.22 -19.87
C ALA A 106 -10.31 14.78 -20.62
N ASN A 107 -10.26 14.91 -21.94
CA ASN A 107 -11.36 14.61 -22.85
C ASN A 107 -11.85 13.17 -22.64
N ALA A 108 -13.17 12.99 -22.70
CA ALA A 108 -13.89 11.76 -22.37
C ALA A 108 -13.44 10.49 -23.13
N SER A 109 -12.55 10.59 -24.12
CA SER A 109 -11.95 9.47 -24.84
C SER A 109 -10.83 8.74 -24.08
N GLU A 110 -10.09 9.40 -23.18
CA GLU A 110 -9.01 8.77 -22.39
C GLU A 110 -9.52 8.10 -21.10
N SER A 111 -10.66 8.56 -20.57
CA SER A 111 -11.30 7.94 -19.41
C SER A 111 -11.90 6.55 -19.70
N ALA A 112 -12.07 6.21 -20.98
CA ALA A 112 -12.58 4.91 -21.42
C ALA A 112 -11.47 3.84 -21.49
N SER A 113 -10.21 4.24 -21.76
CA SER A 113 -9.07 3.30 -21.77
C SER A 113 -8.63 2.90 -20.37
N LEU A 114 -8.83 3.76 -19.36
CA LEU A 114 -8.65 3.43 -17.93
C LEU A 114 -9.78 2.56 -17.35
N LYS A 115 -10.97 2.63 -17.95
CA LYS A 115 -12.12 1.75 -17.65
C LYS A 115 -12.08 0.41 -18.38
N SER A 116 -11.08 0.19 -19.24
CA SER A 116 -10.84 -1.14 -19.80
C SER A 116 -10.34 -2.05 -18.68
N HIS A 117 -11.30 -2.77 -18.11
CA HIS A 117 -11.16 -3.99 -17.33
C HIS A 117 -9.75 -4.60 -17.48
N TYR A 118 -8.96 -4.60 -16.40
CA TYR A 118 -7.55 -5.00 -16.36
C TYR A 118 -6.56 -4.01 -17.00
N LEU A 119 -6.05 -3.06 -16.21
CA LEU A 119 -4.62 -2.74 -16.34
C LEU A 119 -3.89 -4.08 -16.21
N ASN A 120 -3.39 -4.63 -17.32
CA ASN A 120 -2.54 -5.82 -17.27
C ASN A 120 -1.51 -5.60 -16.16
N ASN A 121 -1.23 -6.63 -15.34
CA ASN A 121 -0.29 -6.57 -14.22
C ASN A 121 0.98 -5.76 -14.55
N PHE A 122 1.44 -5.90 -15.79
CA PHE A 122 2.56 -5.15 -16.34
C PHE A 122 2.39 -3.63 -16.34
N PHE A 123 1.28 -3.08 -16.84
CA PHE A 123 1.06 -1.64 -16.88
C PHE A 123 0.94 -1.06 -15.46
N PHE A 124 0.22 -1.74 -14.56
CA PHE A 124 0.16 -1.33 -13.16
C PHE A 124 1.55 -1.30 -12.50
N LEU A 125 2.35 -2.35 -12.69
CA LEU A 125 3.72 -2.39 -12.18
C LEU A 125 4.58 -1.25 -12.76
N LEU A 126 4.39 -0.90 -14.04
CA LEU A 126 5.08 0.23 -14.66
C LEU A 126 4.63 1.57 -14.06
N THR A 127 3.33 1.78 -13.84
CA THR A 127 2.82 3.00 -13.20
C THR A 127 3.35 3.15 -11.78
N MET A 128 3.35 2.06 -10.98
CA MET A 128 3.86 2.09 -9.61
C MET A 128 5.37 2.35 -9.56
N LYS A 129 6.16 1.82 -10.50
CA LYS A 129 7.61 2.09 -10.59
C LYS A 129 7.97 3.57 -10.74
N ARG A 130 7.06 4.38 -11.28
CA ARG A 130 7.28 5.82 -11.48
C ARG A 130 6.79 6.67 -10.32
N ARG A 131 6.12 6.07 -9.33
CA ARG A 131 5.66 6.76 -8.13
C ARG A 131 6.76 6.76 -7.08
N LEU A 132 6.74 7.78 -6.23
CA LEU A 132 7.63 7.93 -5.09
C LEU A 132 6.78 7.85 -3.82
N VAL A 133 7.31 7.20 -2.80
CA VAL A 133 6.74 7.17 -1.45
C VAL A 133 7.25 8.38 -0.69
N GLY A 134 6.33 9.15 -0.12
CA GLY A 134 6.64 10.27 0.77
C GLY A 134 7.02 9.85 2.20
N GLU A 135 7.57 10.80 2.95
CA GLU A 135 8.08 10.60 4.32
C GLU A 135 7.00 10.05 5.26
N GLU A 136 5.82 10.66 5.27
CA GLU A 136 4.72 10.29 6.17
C GLU A 136 4.30 8.82 5.98
N ALA A 137 4.19 8.37 4.72
CA ALA A 137 3.82 7.00 4.41
C ALA A 137 4.92 6.01 4.83
N PHE A 138 6.18 6.35 4.57
CA PHE A 138 7.31 5.54 5.00
C PHE A 138 7.35 5.42 6.53
N VAL A 139 7.32 6.54 7.24
CA VAL A 139 7.38 6.59 8.71
C VAL A 139 6.19 5.87 9.34
N ARG A 140 5.04 5.85 8.68
CA ARG A 140 3.87 5.16 9.20
C ARG A 140 3.96 3.64 9.04
N ILE A 141 4.36 3.17 7.86
CA ILE A 141 4.28 1.75 7.48
C ILE A 141 5.57 0.99 7.74
N ALA A 142 6.74 1.57 7.42
CA ALA A 142 8.02 0.87 7.52
C ALA A 142 8.32 0.36 8.95
N PRO A 143 8.06 1.13 10.03
CA PRO A 143 8.30 0.65 11.39
C PRO A 143 7.38 -0.46 11.88
N ALA A 144 6.29 -0.74 11.16
CA ALA A 144 5.43 -1.88 11.49
C ALA A 144 6.01 -3.22 11.01
N ILE A 145 7.11 -3.19 10.26
CA ILE A 145 7.75 -4.37 9.70
C ILE A 145 9.03 -4.63 10.49
N ALA A 146 9.08 -5.76 11.19
CA ALA A 146 10.24 -6.14 11.97
C ALA A 146 11.51 -6.16 11.11
N GLY A 147 12.56 -5.50 11.61
CA GLY A 147 13.88 -5.40 10.97
C GLY A 147 14.01 -4.27 9.95
N VAL A 148 12.93 -3.57 9.57
CA VAL A 148 13.00 -2.47 8.59
C VAL A 148 13.42 -1.19 9.29
N ALA A 149 12.55 -0.58 10.09
CA ALA A 149 12.83 0.69 10.74
C ALA A 149 12.31 0.70 12.17
N ASP A 150 12.90 1.52 13.03
CA ASP A 150 12.30 1.85 14.32
C ASP A 150 11.55 3.19 14.23
N ARG A 151 10.49 3.34 15.03
CA ARG A 151 9.63 4.53 14.98
C ARG A 151 10.39 5.83 15.33
N PRO A 152 11.29 5.86 16.33
CA PRO A 152 12.09 7.06 16.61
C PRO A 152 13.02 7.52 15.49
N THR A 153 13.61 6.60 14.72
CA THR A 153 14.62 6.92 13.70
C THR A 153 14.05 6.97 12.28
N ALA A 154 12.82 6.51 12.05
CA ALA A 154 12.22 6.39 10.71
C ALA A 154 12.31 7.68 9.87
N HIS A 155 12.11 8.85 10.47
CA HIS A 155 12.26 10.14 9.79
C HIS A 155 13.70 10.38 9.30
N ASN A 156 14.69 10.10 10.15
CA ASN A 156 16.11 10.28 9.79
C ASN A 156 16.54 9.26 8.75
N LEU A 157 16.06 8.02 8.88
CA LEU A 157 16.29 6.98 7.91
C LEU A 157 15.70 7.34 6.54
N PHE A 158 14.47 7.85 6.49
CA PHE A 158 13.88 8.32 5.23
C PHE A 158 14.76 9.37 4.55
N LYS A 159 15.19 10.39 5.30
CA LYS A 159 16.07 11.45 4.78
C LYS A 159 17.41 10.89 4.29
N ALA A 160 17.99 9.95 5.02
CA ALA A 160 19.24 9.30 4.63
C ALA A 160 19.10 8.46 3.35
N LEU A 161 17.97 7.77 3.17
CA LEU A 161 17.70 6.96 1.97
C LEU A 161 17.45 7.84 0.74
N VAL A 162 16.65 8.89 0.90
CA VAL A 162 16.21 9.75 -0.21
C VAL A 162 17.32 10.70 -0.67
N GLY A 163 18.16 11.19 0.24
CA GLY A 163 19.17 12.19 -0.07
C GLY A 163 18.55 13.46 -0.66
N GLU A 164 18.90 13.79 -1.90
CA GLU A 164 18.37 14.95 -2.63
C GLU A 164 17.12 14.63 -3.48
N GLU A 165 16.65 13.38 -3.47
CA GLU A 165 15.44 12.99 -4.19
C GLU A 165 14.15 13.49 -3.51
N ARG A 166 13.01 13.32 -4.17
CA ARG A 166 11.69 13.78 -3.64
C ARG A 166 10.96 12.72 -2.83
N GLY A 167 11.46 11.50 -2.78
CA GLY A 167 10.84 10.38 -2.07
C GLY A 167 11.46 9.05 -2.49
N ILE A 168 10.98 7.96 -1.89
CA ILE A 168 11.55 6.63 -2.11
C ILE A 168 10.95 6.02 -3.38
N SER A 169 11.81 5.68 -4.36
CA SER A 169 11.43 4.90 -5.53
C SER A 169 11.35 3.40 -5.22
N LEU A 170 10.67 2.62 -6.06
CA LEU A 170 10.60 1.16 -5.85
C LEU A 170 11.98 0.50 -5.90
N SER A 171 12.88 0.98 -6.76
CA SER A 171 14.25 0.47 -6.85
C SER A 171 15.04 0.78 -5.58
N LEU A 172 14.95 2.01 -5.07
CA LEU A 172 15.62 2.40 -3.83
C LEU A 172 15.10 1.59 -2.64
N TRP A 173 13.78 1.39 -2.55
CA TRP A 173 13.17 0.52 -1.55
C TRP A 173 13.70 -0.92 -1.63
N ALA A 174 13.75 -1.50 -2.83
CA ALA A 174 14.27 -2.86 -3.00
C ALA A 174 15.74 -2.96 -2.59
N THR A 175 16.58 -2.01 -3.02
CA THR A 175 18.00 -1.96 -2.63
C THR A 175 18.16 -1.86 -1.12
N TYR A 176 17.38 -0.99 -0.47
CA TYR A 176 17.41 -0.85 0.99
C TYR A 176 17.06 -2.16 1.72
N ILE A 177 16.02 -2.87 1.28
CA ILE A 177 15.67 -4.17 1.87
C ILE A 177 16.75 -5.22 1.60
N ASP A 178 17.34 -5.25 0.40
CA ASP A 178 18.44 -6.16 0.08
C ASP A 178 19.66 -5.91 0.98
N GLU A 179 19.97 -4.65 1.34
CA GLU A 179 21.04 -4.34 2.30
C GLU A 179 20.72 -4.81 3.74
N ILE A 180 19.46 -4.78 4.17
CA ILE A 180 19.04 -5.29 5.49
C ILE A 180 19.15 -6.82 5.57
N LEU A 181 18.94 -7.51 4.45
CA LEU A 181 18.90 -8.98 4.40
C LEU A 181 20.27 -9.65 4.19
N LYS A 182 21.34 -8.86 4.03
CA LYS A 182 22.72 -9.36 3.95
C LYS A 182 23.22 -9.84 5.31
#